data_AF-A0A660VWA3-F1
#
_entry.id   AF-A0A660VWA3-F1
#
_cell.length_a   1.000
_cell.length_b   1.000
_cell.length_c   1.000
_cell.angle_alpha   90.00
_cell.angle_beta   90.00
_cell.angle_gamma   90.00
#
_symmetry.space_group_name_H-M   'P 1'
#
loop_
_entity.id
_entity.type
_entity.pdbx_description
1 polymer ?
#
loop_
_entity_poly.entity_id
_entity_poly.type
_entity_poly.pdbx_seq_one_letter_code
_entity_poly.pdbx_strand_id
1 'polypeptide(L)'
;MTCVPWPGHGAAVRTPCWPGSLTRLPAAICPPTDVTSSRCADRWSRRSTCSTPCRNQAMVDVLVFGPHPDDIEICAGGLVLTLVERGYTVGGVDLTGGESGTRGDAHTRHAEGQRGAELLGLSFRECLGLADGGIRNDEPSRDLVIDVIRRHTPRLVVAPVAIDHHPDHSRSGVLVKEARFLAGCARIGPPGAPHRPGRTLFYPSRELVEPSLIVDISDVFDAKLRAVRAHASQLHAAGSDELPTMIASEGFLTMIEARARHYGAQIGVTHGEPFVVDGPLAVNDPVPAVRDGPQSVFL
;
A
#
# COMPACT_ATOMS: atom_id res chain seq x y z
N MET A 1 -11.36 -31.13 -51.95
CA MET A 1 -10.37 -31.61 -50.97
C MET A 1 -11.13 -31.98 -49.72
N THR A 2 -11.21 -33.28 -49.50
CA THR A 2 -12.06 -33.98 -48.54
C THR A 2 -11.17 -34.75 -47.58
N CYS A 3 -11.57 -34.77 -46.30
CA CYS A 3 -11.21 -35.71 -45.24
C CYS A 3 -9.73 -35.65 -44.75
N VAL A 4 -9.32 -36.02 -43.54
CA VAL A 4 -9.81 -36.99 -42.53
C VAL A 4 -9.18 -36.63 -41.17
N PRO A 5 -9.83 -36.87 -40.01
CA PRO A 5 -9.21 -36.89 -38.67
C PRO A 5 -8.78 -38.32 -38.25
N TRP A 6 -7.74 -38.47 -37.44
CA TRP A 6 -7.23 -39.77 -36.97
C TRP A 6 -6.90 -39.77 -35.46
N PRO A 7 -6.77 -40.95 -34.80
CA PRO A 7 -7.71 -41.41 -33.78
C PRO A 7 -7.01 -41.72 -32.43
N GLY A 8 -7.81 -42.14 -31.45
CA GLY A 8 -7.34 -42.45 -30.10
C GLY A 8 -6.89 -43.89 -29.84
N HIS A 9 -6.63 -44.09 -28.53
CA HIS A 9 -6.60 -45.30 -27.71
C HIS A 9 -5.32 -46.13 -27.58
N GLY A 10 -4.94 -46.32 -26.30
CA GLY A 10 -4.05 -47.38 -25.80
C GLY A 10 -4.08 -47.41 -24.27
N ALA A 11 -4.61 -48.49 -23.71
CA ALA A 11 -4.94 -48.71 -22.30
C ALA A 11 -3.81 -49.35 -21.48
N ALA A 12 -3.84 -49.18 -20.14
CA ALA A 12 -3.33 -50.15 -19.15
C ALA A 12 -3.90 -49.73 -17.76
N VAL A 13 -4.68 -50.50 -16.99
CA VAL A 13 -4.54 -51.80 -16.30
C VAL A 13 -4.75 -51.53 -14.80
N ARG A 14 -5.45 -52.46 -14.14
CA ARG A 14 -6.20 -52.35 -12.90
C ARG A 14 -5.44 -52.80 -11.63
N THR A 15 -5.87 -52.23 -10.49
CA THR A 15 -6.05 -52.83 -9.12
C THR A 15 -4.81 -53.14 -8.25
N PRO A 16 -4.91 -53.23 -6.89
CA PRO A 16 -6.12 -53.42 -6.07
C PRO A 16 -6.32 -52.55 -4.80
N CYS A 17 -7.58 -52.52 -4.36
CA CYS A 17 -8.07 -52.11 -3.04
C CYS A 17 -7.74 -53.15 -1.96
N TRP A 18 -7.56 -52.73 -0.70
CA TRP A 18 -7.86 -53.50 0.52
C TRP A 18 -8.37 -52.54 1.64
N PRO A 19 -9.05 -53.04 2.70
CA PRO A 19 -10.39 -52.60 3.09
C PRO A 19 -10.44 -51.75 4.38
N GLY A 20 -11.67 -51.34 4.73
CA GLY A 20 -11.96 -50.35 5.76
C GLY A 20 -11.98 -50.86 7.21
N SER A 21 -12.23 -49.91 8.11
CA SER A 21 -12.90 -50.17 9.38
C SER A 21 -13.75 -48.95 9.74
N LEU A 22 -15.05 -49.19 9.84
CA LEU A 22 -16.09 -48.30 10.34
C LEU A 22 -15.98 -48.22 11.87
N THR A 23 -16.00 -47.01 12.43
CA THR A 23 -16.56 -46.78 13.76
C THR A 23 -17.41 -45.50 13.73
N ARG A 24 -18.72 -45.71 13.92
CA ARG A 24 -19.73 -44.69 14.15
C ARG A 24 -19.61 -44.17 15.59
N LEU A 25 -19.82 -42.88 15.80
CA LEU A 25 -20.26 -42.33 17.09
C LEU A 25 -21.58 -41.58 16.91
N PRO A 26 -22.50 -41.63 17.90
CA PRO A 26 -23.92 -41.43 17.69
C PRO A 26 -24.35 -39.96 17.78
N ALA A 27 -25.46 -39.67 17.10
CA ALA A 27 -26.25 -38.46 17.23
C ALA A 27 -26.78 -38.31 18.67
N ALA A 28 -26.57 -37.13 19.26
CA ALA A 28 -27.20 -36.76 20.52
C ALA A 28 -28.64 -36.31 20.26
N ILE A 29 -29.54 -37.03 20.92
CA ILE A 29 -31.00 -36.85 20.95
C ILE A 29 -31.32 -35.68 21.88
N CYS A 30 -32.04 -34.67 21.38
CA CYS A 30 -32.69 -33.66 22.22
C CYS A 30 -33.98 -34.23 22.84
N PRO A 31 -34.24 -34.02 24.14
CA PRO A 31 -35.55 -34.31 24.72
C PRO A 31 -36.55 -33.17 24.42
N PRO A 32 -37.84 -33.45 24.24
CA PRO A 32 -38.87 -32.44 24.07
C PRO A 32 -39.45 -32.04 25.42
N THR A 33 -39.55 -30.74 25.70
CA THR A 33 -40.50 -30.25 26.72
C THR A 33 -41.15 -28.95 26.27
N ASP A 34 -42.44 -29.10 25.99
CA ASP A 34 -43.55 -28.20 26.26
C ASP A 34 -43.55 -26.75 25.76
N VAL A 35 -44.44 -26.54 24.80
CA VAL A 35 -44.93 -25.25 24.33
C VAL A 35 -46.19 -24.93 25.13
N THR A 36 -46.13 -23.97 26.05
CA THR A 36 -47.32 -23.18 26.41
C THR A 36 -46.98 -21.73 26.78
N SER A 37 -47.75 -20.83 26.17
CA SER A 37 -48.18 -19.51 26.63
C SER A 37 -47.17 -18.38 26.91
N SER A 38 -47.24 -17.39 26.02
CA SER A 38 -47.61 -15.98 26.30
C SER A 38 -46.66 -15.02 27.04
N ARG A 39 -46.53 -13.84 26.41
CA ARG A 39 -46.32 -12.48 26.95
C ARG A 39 -44.91 -12.02 27.36
N CYS A 40 -44.48 -11.00 26.61
CA CYS A 40 -43.92 -9.70 27.02
C CYS A 40 -42.73 -9.60 28.01
N ALA A 41 -41.76 -8.81 27.54
CA ALA A 41 -40.97 -7.78 28.24
C ALA A 41 -39.66 -8.17 28.98
N ASP A 42 -38.62 -7.43 28.59
CA ASP A 42 -37.51 -6.90 29.37
C ASP A 42 -36.61 -7.84 30.20
N ARG A 43 -35.37 -8.00 29.71
CA ARG A 43 -34.17 -7.60 30.48
C ARG A 43 -32.91 -7.62 29.64
N TRP A 44 -32.52 -6.44 29.14
CA TRP A 44 -31.13 -6.17 28.80
C TRP A 44 -30.28 -6.23 30.08
N SER A 45 -29.66 -7.36 30.32
CA SER A 45 -28.38 -7.42 31.04
C SER A 45 -27.78 -8.80 30.82
N ARG A 46 -26.65 -8.87 30.11
CA ARG A 46 -25.51 -9.74 30.44
C ARG A 46 -24.38 -9.56 29.43
N ARG A 47 -23.31 -8.96 29.95
CA ARG A 47 -21.89 -9.31 29.76
C ARG A 47 -21.29 -8.99 28.40
N SER A 48 -20.83 -7.75 28.31
CA SER A 48 -19.63 -7.34 27.59
C SER A 48 -18.40 -8.08 28.13
N THR A 49 -17.90 -9.04 27.38
CA THR A 49 -16.49 -9.43 27.41
C THR A 49 -16.01 -9.49 25.97
N CYS A 50 -15.63 -8.33 25.42
CA CYS A 50 -14.80 -8.29 24.23
C CYS A 50 -13.44 -8.85 24.64
N SER A 51 -13.17 -10.10 24.27
CA SER A 51 -11.90 -10.80 24.52
C SER A 51 -10.93 -10.67 23.33
N THR A 52 -11.08 -9.65 22.50
CA THR A 52 -10.12 -9.37 21.42
C THR A 52 -9.06 -8.43 21.96
N PRO A 53 -7.76 -8.75 21.87
CA PRO A 53 -6.72 -7.78 22.21
C PRO A 53 -6.86 -6.62 21.21
N CYS A 54 -7.23 -5.45 21.71
CA CYS A 54 -7.10 -4.20 20.99
C CYS A 54 -5.60 -4.03 20.76
N ARG A 55 -5.07 -4.50 19.62
CA ARG A 55 -3.70 -4.18 19.23
C ARG A 55 -3.64 -2.67 19.18
N ASN A 56 -2.92 -2.09 20.14
CA ASN A 56 -2.65 -0.66 20.24
C ASN A 56 -1.70 -0.29 19.10
N GLN A 57 -2.19 -0.34 17.86
CA GLN A 57 -1.47 0.08 16.67
C GLN A 57 -1.61 1.60 16.57
N ALA A 58 -0.49 2.29 16.35
CA ALA A 58 -0.47 3.74 16.31
C ALA A 58 -1.33 4.25 15.14
N MET A 59 -2.31 5.09 15.45
CA MET A 59 -3.00 5.91 14.45
C MET A 59 -1.98 6.83 13.78
N VAL A 60 -2.17 7.10 12.49
CA VAL A 60 -1.30 8.02 11.74
C VAL A 60 -2.14 9.04 10.99
N ASP A 61 -1.57 10.19 10.68
CA ASP A 61 -2.23 11.19 9.84
C ASP A 61 -2.17 10.80 8.36
N VAL A 62 -1.06 10.18 7.95
CA VAL A 62 -0.78 9.86 6.55
C VAL A 62 -0.26 8.43 6.41
N LEU A 63 -0.82 7.66 5.48
CA LEU A 63 -0.23 6.42 4.99
C LEU A 63 0.35 6.61 3.59
N VAL A 64 1.60 6.21 3.40
CA VAL A 64 2.27 6.20 2.10
C VAL A 64 2.51 4.77 1.66
N PHE A 65 1.95 4.41 0.51
CA PHE A 65 2.11 3.09 -0.08
C PHE A 65 3.22 3.11 -1.13
N GLY A 66 4.14 2.15 -1.03
CA GLY A 66 5.15 1.82 -2.04
C GLY A 66 4.88 0.44 -2.64
N PRO A 67 5.00 0.24 -3.96
CA PRO A 67 4.98 -1.10 -4.55
C PRO A 67 6.10 -1.98 -3.97
N HIS A 68 7.32 -1.45 -3.87
CA HIS A 68 8.49 -2.14 -3.35
C HIS A 68 9.26 -1.29 -2.32
N PRO A 69 10.15 -1.92 -1.51
CA PRO A 69 11.02 -1.20 -0.59
C PRO A 69 12.06 -0.34 -1.34
N ASP A 70 11.81 0.97 -1.40
CA ASP A 70 12.64 2.10 -1.91
C ASP A 70 11.75 3.16 -2.58
N ASP A 71 10.59 2.76 -3.11
CA ASP A 71 9.68 3.60 -3.86
C ASP A 71 9.19 4.82 -3.07
N ILE A 72 8.95 4.64 -1.77
CA ILE A 72 8.54 5.74 -0.87
C ILE A 72 9.64 6.79 -0.79
N GLU A 73 10.89 6.38 -0.54
CA GLU A 73 12.05 7.27 -0.43
C GLU A 73 12.31 8.01 -1.75
N ILE A 74 12.26 7.28 -2.87
CA ILE A 74 12.56 7.82 -4.19
C ILE A 74 11.50 8.83 -4.63
N CYS A 75 10.22 8.48 -4.46
CA CYS A 75 9.12 9.20 -5.12
C CYS A 75 8.40 10.18 -4.19
N ALA A 76 8.37 9.93 -2.89
CA ALA A 76 7.62 10.72 -1.91
C ALA A 76 8.42 11.04 -0.63
N GLY A 77 9.73 10.78 -0.61
CA GLY A 77 10.56 10.96 0.58
C GLY A 77 10.61 12.42 1.05
N GLY A 78 10.58 13.38 0.12
CA GLY A 78 10.53 14.79 0.45
C GLY A 78 9.21 15.17 1.12
N LEU A 79 8.07 14.72 0.57
CA LEU A 79 6.75 14.88 1.18
C LEU A 79 6.71 14.31 2.60
N VAL A 80 7.22 13.08 2.78
CA VAL A 80 7.25 12.44 4.10
C VAL A 80 8.02 13.28 5.12
N LEU A 81 9.24 13.70 4.77
CA LEU A 81 10.08 14.54 5.63
C LEU A 81 9.40 15.88 5.95
N THR A 82 8.86 16.56 4.94
CA THR A 82 8.12 17.83 5.12
C THR A 82 6.90 17.65 6.05
N LEU A 83 6.19 16.53 5.96
CA LEU A 83 5.05 16.23 6.83
C LEU A 83 5.49 15.95 8.28
N VAL A 84 6.55 15.16 8.46
CA VAL A 84 7.11 14.85 9.79
C VAL A 84 7.63 16.12 10.48
N GLU A 85 8.33 17.00 9.77
CA GLU A 85 8.79 18.30 10.30
C GLU A 85 7.64 19.22 10.72
N ARG A 86 6.47 19.08 10.07
CA ARG A 86 5.23 19.78 10.41
C ARG A 86 4.44 19.12 11.54
N GLY A 87 4.96 18.03 12.12
CA GLY A 87 4.35 17.33 13.25
C GLY A 87 3.26 16.31 12.88
N TYR A 88 3.13 15.95 11.60
CA TYR A 88 2.23 14.87 11.20
C TYR A 88 2.85 13.50 11.48
N THR A 89 2.03 12.54 11.89
CA THR A 89 2.47 11.15 12.02
C THR A 89 2.30 10.44 10.68
N VAL A 90 3.37 9.86 10.15
CA VAL A 90 3.37 9.19 8.84
C VAL A 90 3.72 7.69 9.01
N GLY A 91 2.98 6.81 8.33
CA GLY A 91 3.28 5.38 8.24
C GLY A 91 3.60 4.97 6.79
N GLY A 92 4.54 4.04 6.62
CA GLY A 92 4.91 3.48 5.32
C GLY A 92 4.39 2.05 5.16
N VAL A 93 3.90 1.72 3.96
CA VAL A 93 3.41 0.38 3.64
C VAL A 93 3.97 -0.05 2.30
N ASP A 94 4.82 -1.06 2.30
CA ASP A 94 5.26 -1.70 1.06
C ASP A 94 4.24 -2.79 0.68
N LEU A 95 3.79 -2.82 -0.57
CA LEU A 95 2.84 -3.81 -1.03
C LEU A 95 3.51 -5.18 -1.22
N THR A 96 4.76 -5.19 -1.68
CA THR A 96 5.59 -6.38 -1.90
C THR A 96 6.86 -6.33 -1.05
N GLY A 97 7.55 -7.46 -0.94
CA GLY A 97 8.87 -7.52 -0.31
C GLY A 97 10.00 -7.09 -1.26
N GLY A 98 9.70 -6.91 -2.55
CA GLY A 98 10.70 -6.69 -3.57
C GLY A 98 11.58 -7.92 -3.83
N GLU A 99 11.06 -9.11 -3.58
CA GLU A 99 11.81 -10.37 -3.63
C GLU A 99 12.27 -10.78 -5.05
N SER A 100 11.70 -10.18 -6.10
CA SER A 100 12.11 -10.39 -7.50
C SER A 100 13.13 -9.36 -7.98
N GLY A 101 13.60 -8.48 -7.09
CA GLY A 101 14.68 -7.53 -7.36
C GLY A 101 15.96 -8.24 -7.83
N THR A 102 16.63 -7.66 -8.83
CA THR A 102 17.84 -8.26 -9.41
C THR A 102 19.05 -8.21 -8.46
N ARG A 103 19.07 -7.22 -7.55
CA ARG A 103 20.16 -7.00 -6.60
C ARG A 103 19.64 -7.06 -5.18
N GLY A 104 20.51 -7.43 -4.24
CA GLY A 104 20.17 -7.63 -2.83
C GLY A 104 19.30 -8.86 -2.60
N ASP A 105 19.38 -9.42 -1.39
CA ASP A 105 18.46 -10.46 -0.92
C ASP A 105 17.33 -9.86 -0.07
N ALA A 106 16.30 -10.66 0.22
CA ALA A 106 15.14 -10.22 0.99
C ALA A 106 15.50 -9.69 2.39
N HIS A 107 16.52 -10.25 3.05
CA HIS A 107 16.95 -9.79 4.36
C HIS A 107 17.63 -8.41 4.28
N THR A 108 18.52 -8.24 3.31
CA THR A 108 19.20 -6.98 3.02
C THR A 108 18.20 -5.90 2.67
N ARG A 109 17.29 -6.17 1.72
CA ARG A 109 16.24 -5.22 1.33
C ARG A 109 15.33 -4.84 2.49
N HIS A 110 14.99 -5.78 3.37
CA HIS A 110 14.22 -5.47 4.57
C HIS A 110 14.98 -4.53 5.51
N ALA A 111 16.26 -4.81 5.80
CA ALA A 111 17.09 -3.96 6.65
C ALA A 111 17.28 -2.56 6.07
N GLU A 112 17.50 -2.45 4.75
CA GLU A 112 17.60 -1.18 4.03
C GLU A 112 16.28 -0.41 4.08
N GLY A 113 15.14 -1.07 3.90
CA GLY A 113 13.82 -0.47 4.05
C GLY A 113 13.54 0.04 5.46
N GLN A 114 13.94 -0.70 6.50
CA GLN A 114 13.84 -0.20 7.89
C GLN A 114 14.74 1.02 8.11
N ARG A 115 15.97 0.99 7.56
CA ARG A 115 16.89 2.13 7.66
C ARG A 115 16.35 3.37 6.93
N GLY A 116 15.74 3.20 5.76
CA GLY A 116 15.05 4.26 5.05
C GLY A 116 13.87 4.82 5.85
N ALA A 117 13.09 3.96 6.51
CA ALA A 117 11.99 4.37 7.38
C ALA A 117 12.46 5.26 8.55
N GLU A 118 13.56 4.87 9.21
CA GLU A 118 14.18 5.68 10.28
C GLU A 118 14.62 7.05 9.77
N LEU A 119 15.28 7.09 8.60
CA LEU A 119 15.78 8.34 7.99
C LEU A 119 14.66 9.29 7.57
N LEU A 120 13.51 8.75 7.16
CA LEU A 120 12.31 9.52 6.84
C LEU A 120 11.49 9.91 8.08
N GLY A 121 11.77 9.33 9.26
CA GLY A 121 10.99 9.56 10.47
C GLY A 121 9.60 8.90 10.44
N LEU A 122 9.45 7.77 9.74
CA LEU A 122 8.20 7.01 9.74
C LEU A 122 7.91 6.42 11.13
N SER A 123 6.66 6.52 11.56
CA SER A 123 6.19 5.92 12.81
C SER A 123 6.18 4.39 12.78
N PHE A 124 5.98 3.82 11.59
CA PHE A 124 6.14 2.40 11.30
C PHE A 124 6.36 2.20 9.80
N ARG A 125 6.91 1.03 9.45
CA ARG A 125 6.91 0.50 8.08
C ARG A 125 6.54 -0.98 8.10
N GLU A 126 5.55 -1.37 7.32
CA GLU A 126 5.15 -2.78 7.16
C GLU A 126 5.06 -3.20 5.70
N CYS A 127 5.17 -4.52 5.46
CA CYS A 127 5.04 -5.12 4.13
C CYS A 127 3.80 -6.01 4.09
N LEU A 128 2.98 -5.88 3.04
CA LEU A 128 1.75 -6.69 2.88
C LEU A 128 2.00 -8.07 2.28
N GLY A 129 3.19 -8.31 1.72
CA GLY A 129 3.57 -9.61 1.16
C GLY A 129 2.79 -10.00 -0.09
N LEU A 130 2.34 -9.03 -0.89
CA LEU A 130 1.90 -9.31 -2.26
C LEU A 130 3.10 -9.75 -3.10
N ALA A 131 2.84 -10.55 -4.14
CA ALA A 131 3.88 -11.04 -5.03
C ALA A 131 4.47 -9.90 -5.88
N ASP A 132 5.79 -9.75 -5.82
CA ASP A 132 6.56 -8.84 -6.68
C ASP A 132 6.44 -9.24 -8.17
N GLY A 133 6.14 -8.27 -9.03
CA GLY A 133 5.73 -8.44 -10.43
C GLY A 133 4.30 -8.97 -10.62
N GLY A 134 3.64 -9.30 -9.52
CA GLY A 134 2.36 -10.02 -9.46
C GLY A 134 1.24 -9.26 -8.78
N ILE A 135 1.40 -7.96 -8.49
CA ILE A 135 0.36 -7.16 -7.84
C ILE A 135 -0.92 -7.21 -8.67
N ARG A 136 -2.05 -7.51 -8.02
CA ARG A 136 -3.38 -7.61 -8.62
C ARG A 136 -4.36 -6.76 -7.85
N ASN A 137 -5.36 -6.25 -8.56
CA ASN A 137 -6.51 -5.61 -7.94
C ASN A 137 -7.67 -6.60 -7.83
N ASP A 138 -7.55 -7.55 -6.91
CA ASP A 138 -8.59 -8.53 -6.57
C ASP A 138 -9.01 -8.41 -5.09
N GLU A 139 -10.01 -9.18 -4.68
CA GLU A 139 -10.55 -9.12 -3.32
C GLU A 139 -9.49 -9.40 -2.24
N PRO A 140 -8.67 -10.47 -2.31
CA PRO A 140 -7.63 -10.71 -1.30
C PRO A 140 -6.63 -9.56 -1.16
N SER A 141 -6.20 -8.98 -2.29
CA SER A 141 -5.24 -7.86 -2.29
C SER A 141 -5.88 -6.59 -1.72
N ARG A 142 -7.14 -6.31 -2.07
CA ARG A 142 -7.90 -5.18 -1.51
C ARG A 142 -8.13 -5.34 -0.02
N ASP A 143 -8.41 -6.54 0.45
CA ASP A 143 -8.65 -6.83 1.87
C ASP A 143 -7.43 -6.51 2.73
N LEU A 144 -6.21 -6.82 2.25
CA LEU A 144 -4.98 -6.45 2.94
C LEU A 144 -4.84 -4.92 3.08
N VAL A 145 -5.08 -4.17 2.01
CA VAL A 145 -5.00 -2.70 2.05
C VAL A 145 -6.12 -2.09 2.90
N ILE A 146 -7.33 -2.65 2.83
CA ILE A 146 -8.47 -2.24 3.66
C ILE A 146 -8.15 -2.43 5.14
N ASP A 147 -7.57 -3.57 5.51
CA ASP A 147 -7.17 -3.87 6.89
C ASP A 147 -6.24 -2.79 7.42
N VAL A 148 -5.15 -2.50 6.71
CA VAL A 148 -4.17 -1.48 7.12
C VAL A 148 -4.81 -0.09 7.25
N ILE A 149 -5.63 0.32 6.29
CA ILE A 149 -6.34 1.61 6.35
C ILE A 149 -7.27 1.67 7.58
N ARG A 150 -7.97 0.59 7.91
CA ARG A 150 -8.87 0.54 9.07
C ARG A 150 -8.11 0.50 10.40
N ARG A 151 -6.97 -0.18 10.46
CA ARG A 151 -6.11 -0.28 11.65
C ARG A 151 -5.48 1.05 12.02
N HIS A 152 -5.03 1.83 11.03
CA HIS A 152 -4.27 3.06 11.26
C HIS A 152 -5.06 4.35 11.05
N THR A 153 -6.30 4.23 10.55
CA THR A 153 -7.27 5.32 10.37
C THR A 153 -6.71 6.63 9.79
N PRO A 154 -5.95 6.60 8.67
CA PRO A 154 -5.26 7.79 8.18
C PRO A 154 -6.21 8.83 7.60
N ARG A 155 -5.82 10.10 7.67
CA ARG A 155 -6.53 11.21 7.04
C ARG A 155 -6.19 11.31 5.56
N LEU A 156 -4.95 10.99 5.19
CA LEU A 156 -4.46 11.01 3.80
C LEU A 156 -3.85 9.67 3.43
N VAL A 157 -4.11 9.23 2.20
CA VAL A 157 -3.44 8.08 1.58
C VAL A 157 -2.66 8.57 0.37
N VAL A 158 -1.40 8.14 0.29
CA VAL A 158 -0.48 8.45 -0.80
C VAL A 158 -0.11 7.15 -1.52
N ALA A 159 -0.14 7.13 -2.85
CA ALA A 159 0.13 5.93 -3.66
C ALA A 159 0.78 6.29 -5.01
N PRO A 160 1.32 5.32 -5.78
CA PRO A 160 1.79 5.61 -7.15
C PRO A 160 0.66 6.01 -8.08
N VAL A 161 0.98 6.80 -9.11
CA VAL A 161 0.10 7.06 -10.25
C VAL A 161 -0.27 5.76 -10.97
N ALA A 162 -1.49 5.72 -11.53
CA ALA A 162 -2.01 4.54 -12.25
C ALA A 162 -1.42 4.36 -13.65
N ILE A 163 -0.71 5.36 -14.19
CA ILE A 163 -0.04 5.30 -15.48
C ILE A 163 1.46 5.44 -15.22
N ASP A 164 2.15 4.31 -15.27
CA ASP A 164 3.58 4.20 -15.02
C ASP A 164 4.16 3.07 -15.88
N HIS A 165 5.37 3.26 -16.41
CA HIS A 165 6.10 2.21 -17.13
C HIS A 165 6.25 0.90 -16.33
N HIS A 166 6.34 0.96 -14.99
CA HIS A 166 6.39 -0.23 -14.15
C HIS A 166 4.97 -0.73 -13.86
N PRO A 167 4.60 -1.96 -14.27
CA PRO A 167 3.22 -2.44 -14.14
C PRO A 167 2.76 -2.49 -12.68
N ASP A 168 3.64 -2.87 -11.74
CA ASP A 168 3.29 -2.91 -10.32
C ASP A 168 2.98 -1.52 -9.75
N HIS A 169 3.62 -0.45 -10.22
CA HIS A 169 3.28 0.91 -9.79
C HIS A 169 1.87 1.27 -10.25
N SER A 170 1.59 1.05 -11.55
CA SER A 170 0.27 1.28 -12.14
C SER A 170 -0.83 0.51 -11.40
N ARG A 171 -0.61 -0.79 -11.15
CA ARG A 171 -1.57 -1.65 -10.46
C ARG A 171 -1.74 -1.29 -8.98
N SER A 172 -0.66 -0.89 -8.31
CA SER A 172 -0.69 -0.42 -6.91
C SER A 172 -1.55 0.83 -6.74
N GLY A 173 -1.40 1.81 -7.65
CA GLY A 173 -2.23 3.02 -7.63
C GLY A 173 -3.72 2.70 -7.72
N VAL A 174 -4.10 1.78 -8.63
CA VAL A 174 -5.49 1.32 -8.78
C VAL A 174 -5.97 0.55 -7.53
N LEU A 175 -5.18 -0.41 -7.06
CA LEU A 175 -5.48 -1.22 -5.88
C LEU A 175 -5.73 -0.34 -4.65
N VAL A 176 -4.81 0.57 -4.34
CA VAL A 176 -4.90 1.44 -3.16
C VAL A 176 -6.08 2.40 -3.27
N LYS A 177 -6.33 2.98 -4.46
CA LYS A 177 -7.49 3.84 -4.70
C LYS A 177 -8.81 3.13 -4.41
N GLU A 178 -8.99 1.93 -4.95
CA GLU A 178 -10.21 1.16 -4.76
C GLU A 178 -10.35 0.70 -3.30
N ALA A 179 -9.29 0.14 -2.71
CA ALA A 179 -9.28 -0.30 -1.33
C ALA A 179 -9.60 0.86 -0.36
N ARG A 180 -9.07 2.06 -0.59
CA ARG A 180 -9.39 3.26 0.19
C ARG A 180 -10.89 3.60 0.14
N PHE A 181 -11.55 3.44 -1.01
CA PHE A 181 -13.01 3.64 -1.08
C PHE A 181 -13.76 2.58 -0.29
N LEU A 182 -13.38 1.31 -0.47
CA LEU A 182 -14.00 0.14 0.16
C LEU A 182 -13.76 0.07 1.67
N ALA A 183 -12.68 0.64 2.17
CA ALA A 183 -12.39 0.70 3.61
C ALA A 183 -13.51 1.41 4.41
N GLY A 184 -14.20 2.37 3.77
CA GLY A 184 -15.37 3.04 4.34
C GLY A 184 -16.69 2.27 4.26
N CYS A 185 -16.72 1.10 3.59
CA CYS A 185 -17.92 0.30 3.41
C CYS A 185 -18.04 -0.73 4.54
N ALA A 186 -19.04 -0.57 5.42
CA ALA A 186 -19.19 -1.39 6.62
C ALA A 186 -19.42 -2.90 6.41
N ARG A 187 -19.77 -3.31 5.18
CA ARG A 187 -20.08 -4.70 4.82
C ARG A 187 -19.05 -5.32 3.88
N ILE A 188 -17.92 -4.65 3.64
CA ILE A 188 -16.87 -5.08 2.71
C ILE A 188 -15.54 -5.19 3.45
N GLY A 189 -14.74 -6.19 3.10
CA GLY A 189 -13.39 -6.42 3.61
C GLY A 189 -13.35 -7.00 5.02
N PRO A 190 -12.14 -7.12 5.58
CA PRO A 190 -11.93 -7.79 6.87
C PRO A 190 -12.62 -7.06 8.03
N PRO A 191 -12.86 -7.75 9.17
CA PRO A 191 -13.47 -7.15 10.35
C PRO A 191 -12.72 -5.89 10.81
N GLY A 192 -13.44 -4.82 11.10
CA GLY A 192 -12.86 -3.56 11.57
C GLY A 192 -13.86 -2.41 11.49
N ALA A 193 -13.59 -1.34 12.23
CA ALA A 193 -14.38 -0.12 12.11
C ALA A 193 -14.21 0.46 10.69
N PRO A 194 -15.29 0.79 9.97
CA PRO A 194 -15.16 1.36 8.63
C PRO A 194 -14.51 2.73 8.73
N HIS A 195 -13.50 2.96 7.88
CA HIS A 195 -12.78 4.21 7.83
C HIS A 195 -12.53 4.59 6.39
N ARG A 196 -12.89 5.82 6.02
CA ARG A 196 -12.63 6.36 4.69
C ARG A 196 -11.72 7.57 4.82
N PRO A 197 -10.42 7.44 4.49
CA PRO A 197 -9.50 8.58 4.40
C PRO A 197 -10.01 9.67 3.45
N GLY A 198 -9.34 10.81 3.35
CA GLY A 198 -9.57 11.81 2.29
C GLY A 198 -9.30 11.28 0.88
N ARG A 199 -9.22 12.15 -0.13
CA ARG A 199 -8.84 11.74 -1.50
C ARG A 199 -7.44 11.13 -1.49
N THR A 200 -7.17 10.25 -2.45
CA THR A 200 -5.81 9.71 -2.66
C THR A 200 -4.95 10.77 -3.34
N LEU A 201 -3.72 10.92 -2.85
CA LEU A 201 -2.68 11.72 -3.47
C LEU A 201 -1.71 10.77 -4.20
N PHE A 202 -1.45 11.02 -5.48
CA PHE A 202 -0.63 10.15 -6.30
C PHE A 202 0.74 10.75 -6.59
N TYR A 203 1.81 9.98 -6.39
CA TYR A 203 3.16 10.35 -6.82
C TYR A 203 3.56 9.66 -8.13
N PRO A 204 4.30 10.33 -9.02
CA PRO A 204 4.88 9.70 -10.20
C PRO A 204 6.26 9.07 -9.90
N SER A 205 6.55 7.88 -10.44
CA SER A 205 7.89 7.29 -10.29
C SER A 205 8.92 7.94 -11.21
N ARG A 206 8.85 7.70 -12.51
CA ARG A 206 9.74 8.27 -13.53
C ARG A 206 9.03 9.20 -14.48
N GLU A 207 7.74 8.95 -14.70
CA GLU A 207 6.91 9.73 -15.60
C GLU A 207 6.88 11.19 -15.15
N LEU A 208 6.82 12.09 -16.15
CA LEU A 208 6.40 13.46 -15.92
C LEU A 208 4.88 13.48 -15.96
N VAL A 209 4.30 14.05 -14.91
CA VAL A 209 2.87 14.28 -14.80
C VAL A 209 2.60 15.77 -14.74
N GLU A 210 1.41 16.16 -15.18
CA GLU A 210 0.83 17.47 -14.88
C GLU A 210 0.41 17.45 -13.40
N PRO A 211 1.10 18.20 -12.51
CA PRO A 211 0.86 18.12 -11.09
C PRO A 211 -0.42 18.86 -10.71
N SER A 212 -1.24 18.25 -9.84
CA SER A 212 -2.31 18.97 -9.15
C SER A 212 -1.77 19.87 -8.04
N LEU A 213 -0.65 19.47 -7.44
CA LEU A 213 0.11 20.27 -6.49
C LEU A 213 1.58 19.85 -6.52
N ILE A 214 2.47 20.78 -6.15
CA ILE A 214 3.89 20.52 -5.97
C ILE A 214 4.22 20.87 -4.52
N VAL A 215 4.92 19.98 -3.83
CA VAL A 215 5.40 20.22 -2.47
C VAL A 215 6.84 20.72 -2.56
N ASP A 216 7.11 21.88 -1.97
CA ASP A 216 8.48 22.35 -1.77
C ASP A 216 9.19 21.41 -0.79
N ILE A 217 10.30 20.83 -1.27
CA ILE A 217 11.15 19.91 -0.53
C ILE A 217 12.59 20.43 -0.47
N SER A 218 12.82 21.71 -0.76
CA SER A 218 14.15 22.31 -0.87
C SER A 218 14.97 22.09 0.40
N ASP A 219 14.37 22.29 1.57
CA ASP A 219 15.05 22.17 2.87
C ASP A 219 15.34 20.72 3.27
N VAL A 220 14.57 19.76 2.74
CA VAL A 220 14.66 18.34 3.09
C VAL A 220 15.26 17.46 1.98
N PHE A 221 15.63 18.05 0.84
CA PHE A 221 16.09 17.30 -0.33
C PHE A 221 17.33 16.45 -0.04
N ASP A 222 18.31 16.99 0.68
CA ASP A 222 19.50 16.23 1.08
C ASP A 222 19.16 15.08 2.03
N ALA A 223 18.17 15.27 2.91
CA ALA A 223 17.68 14.22 3.79
C ALA A 223 16.96 13.11 3.01
N LYS A 224 16.15 13.48 2.02
CA LYS A 224 15.57 12.52 1.06
C LYS A 224 16.66 11.70 0.37
N LEU A 225 17.71 12.33 -0.14
CA LEU A 225 18.79 11.60 -0.80
C LEU A 225 19.56 10.68 0.16
N ARG A 226 19.65 11.01 1.45
CA ARG A 226 20.19 10.08 2.46
C ARG A 226 19.30 8.85 2.64
N ALA A 227 17.97 9.03 2.66
CA ALA A 227 17.02 7.92 2.74
C ALA A 227 17.11 7.01 1.50
N VAL A 228 17.19 7.58 0.29
CA VAL A 228 17.40 6.80 -0.94
C VAL A 228 18.72 6.00 -0.87
N ARG A 229 19.79 6.61 -0.36
CA ARG A 229 21.09 5.94 -0.17
C ARG A 229 21.09 4.82 0.88
N ALA A 230 20.02 4.66 1.67
CA ALA A 230 19.88 3.52 2.57
C ALA A 230 19.72 2.19 1.79
N HIS A 231 19.20 2.24 0.57
CA HIS A 231 19.03 1.10 -0.33
C HIS A 231 20.32 0.81 -1.12
N ALA A 232 21.42 0.66 -0.40
CA ALA A 232 22.77 0.58 -0.96
C ALA A 232 22.90 -0.58 -1.96
N SER A 233 22.24 -1.71 -1.70
CA SER A 233 22.22 -2.88 -2.59
C SER A 233 21.58 -2.59 -3.96
N GLN A 234 20.68 -1.62 -4.04
CA GLN A 234 19.99 -1.27 -5.29
C GLN A 234 20.78 -0.26 -6.12
N LEU A 235 21.64 0.53 -5.47
CA LEU A 235 22.35 1.65 -6.09
C LEU A 235 23.63 1.23 -6.80
N HIS A 236 24.14 2.18 -7.60
CA HIS A 236 25.42 2.01 -8.27
C HIS A 236 26.56 1.84 -7.26
N ALA A 237 27.37 0.80 -7.44
CA ALA A 237 28.61 0.59 -6.73
C ALA A 237 29.74 0.41 -7.76
N ALA A 238 30.74 1.30 -7.71
CA ALA A 238 31.87 1.25 -8.63
C ALA A 238 32.64 -0.06 -8.48
N GLY A 239 32.87 -0.78 -9.59
CA GLY A 239 33.54 -2.07 -9.59
C GLY A 239 32.69 -3.25 -9.10
N SER A 240 31.36 -3.07 -8.96
CA SER A 240 30.44 -4.19 -8.71
C SER A 240 30.23 -5.03 -9.98
N ASP A 241 30.30 -6.36 -9.83
CA ASP A 241 29.98 -7.34 -10.87
C ASP A 241 28.47 -7.67 -10.93
N GLU A 242 27.64 -7.00 -10.12
CA GLU A 242 26.20 -7.23 -10.10
C GLU A 242 25.53 -6.76 -11.41
N LEU A 243 24.44 -7.45 -11.77
CA LEU A 243 23.70 -7.17 -13.00
C LEU A 243 23.22 -5.71 -13.06
N PRO A 244 23.34 -5.03 -14.20
CA PRO A 244 22.91 -3.64 -14.31
C PRO A 244 21.39 -3.53 -14.16
N THR A 245 20.96 -2.54 -13.39
CA THR A 245 19.55 -2.12 -13.29
C THR A 245 19.47 -0.62 -13.52
N MET A 246 18.26 -0.09 -13.72
CA MET A 246 18.05 1.35 -13.86
C MET A 246 18.48 2.10 -12.58
N ILE A 247 18.12 1.57 -11.40
CA ILE A 247 18.46 2.15 -10.09
C ILE A 247 19.98 2.09 -9.85
N ALA A 248 20.65 1.04 -10.34
CA ALA A 248 22.10 0.88 -10.24
C ALA A 248 22.91 1.66 -11.30
N SER A 249 22.25 2.51 -12.10
CA SER A 249 22.95 3.38 -13.06
C SER A 249 23.65 4.54 -12.33
N GLU A 250 24.84 4.93 -12.81
CA GLU A 250 25.65 6.00 -12.21
C GLU A 250 24.88 7.33 -12.12
N GLY A 251 24.00 7.61 -13.10
CA GLY A 251 23.19 8.82 -13.17
C GLY A 251 21.88 8.79 -12.36
N PHE A 252 21.58 7.72 -11.63
CA PHE A 252 20.27 7.55 -10.97
C PHE A 252 19.96 8.67 -9.96
N LEU A 253 20.90 9.01 -9.07
CA LEU A 253 20.70 10.09 -8.10
C LEU A 253 20.60 11.46 -8.78
N THR A 254 21.38 11.68 -9.84
CA THR A 254 21.30 12.89 -10.67
C THR A 254 19.93 13.02 -11.34
N MET A 255 19.33 11.90 -11.77
CA MET A 255 17.97 11.89 -12.33
C MET A 255 16.92 12.28 -11.28
N ILE A 256 17.05 11.80 -10.03
CA ILE A 256 16.16 12.22 -8.93
C ILE A 256 16.26 13.73 -8.70
N GLU A 257 17.48 14.27 -8.64
CA GLU A 257 17.70 15.72 -8.48
C GLU A 257 17.15 16.52 -9.67
N ALA A 258 17.40 16.07 -10.90
CA ALA A 258 16.91 16.75 -12.09
C ALA A 258 15.38 16.86 -12.10
N ARG A 259 14.67 15.79 -11.71
CA ARG A 259 13.20 15.82 -11.59
C ARG A 259 12.76 16.77 -10.47
N ALA A 260 13.41 16.72 -9.31
CA ALA A 260 13.09 17.61 -8.21
C ALA A 260 13.28 19.09 -8.60
N ARG A 261 14.37 19.42 -9.31
CA ARG A 261 14.61 20.77 -9.85
C ARG A 261 13.59 21.19 -10.90
N HIS A 262 13.19 20.27 -11.79
CA HIS A 262 12.18 20.54 -12.81
C HIS A 262 10.86 21.01 -12.17
N TYR A 263 10.37 20.28 -11.17
CA TYR A 263 9.13 20.65 -10.49
C TYR A 263 9.30 21.83 -9.52
N GLY A 264 10.45 21.94 -8.85
CA GLY A 264 10.76 23.10 -8.02
C GLY A 264 10.67 24.42 -8.80
N ALA A 265 11.22 24.43 -10.02
CA ALA A 265 11.18 25.60 -10.89
C ALA A 265 9.76 26.07 -11.24
N GLN A 266 8.77 25.17 -11.29
CA GLN A 266 7.37 25.53 -11.59
C GLN A 266 6.70 26.35 -10.47
N ILE A 267 7.17 26.21 -9.22
CA ILE A 267 6.67 26.96 -8.05
C ILE A 267 7.70 27.96 -7.50
N GLY A 268 8.82 28.18 -8.21
CA GLY A 268 9.83 29.17 -7.85
C GLY A 268 10.78 28.76 -6.71
N VAL A 269 10.95 27.45 -6.45
CA VAL A 269 11.84 26.91 -5.41
C VAL A 269 12.91 26.00 -6.01
N THR A 270 13.87 25.51 -5.20
CA THR A 270 15.01 24.73 -5.73
C THR A 270 14.61 23.30 -6.04
N HIS A 271 13.85 22.65 -5.15
CA HIS A 271 13.42 21.26 -5.31
C HIS A 271 11.94 21.12 -4.96
N GLY A 272 11.18 20.49 -5.85
CA GLY A 272 9.76 20.19 -5.66
C GLY A 272 9.42 18.74 -5.97
N GLU A 273 8.47 18.17 -5.23
CA GLU A 273 7.87 16.87 -5.54
C GLU A 273 6.45 17.06 -6.09
N PRO A 274 6.15 16.53 -7.29
CA PRO A 274 4.83 16.62 -7.90
C PRO A 274 3.86 15.59 -7.34
N PHE A 275 2.60 15.97 -7.23
CA PHE A 275 1.52 15.04 -6.89
C PHE A 275 0.25 15.32 -7.69
N VAL A 276 -0.51 14.26 -7.96
CA VAL A 276 -1.81 14.31 -8.63
C VAL A 276 -2.91 13.94 -7.64
N VAL A 277 -3.96 14.74 -7.56
CA VAL A 277 -5.11 14.44 -6.68
C VAL A 277 -6.16 13.67 -7.48
N ASP A 278 -6.79 12.68 -6.84
CA ASP A 278 -7.94 11.98 -7.41
C ASP A 278 -9.18 12.88 -7.52
N GLY A 279 -9.29 13.65 -8.61
CA GLY A 279 -10.39 14.56 -8.90
C GLY A 279 -10.25 15.95 -8.26
N PRO A 280 -11.27 16.82 -8.41
CA PRO A 280 -11.17 18.22 -8.01
C PRO A 280 -11.14 18.41 -6.49
N LEU A 281 -10.35 19.38 -6.04
CA LEU A 281 -10.33 19.86 -4.66
C LEU A 281 -11.49 20.84 -4.42
N ALA A 282 -12.18 20.67 -3.29
CA ALA A 282 -13.22 21.61 -2.89
C ALA A 282 -12.57 22.85 -2.27
N VAL A 283 -12.96 24.03 -2.74
CA VAL A 283 -12.47 25.32 -2.25
C VAL A 283 -13.67 26.20 -1.90
N ASN A 284 -13.73 26.66 -0.66
CA ASN A 284 -14.81 27.53 -0.19
C ASN A 284 -14.56 29.00 -0.56
N ASP A 285 -13.30 29.45 -0.49
CA ASP A 285 -12.88 30.79 -0.90
C ASP A 285 -11.71 30.68 -1.89
N PRO A 286 -11.92 31.01 -3.18
CA PRO A 286 -10.88 30.89 -4.19
C PRO A 286 -9.78 31.94 -4.06
N VAL A 287 -10.02 33.08 -3.40
CA VAL A 287 -9.02 34.16 -3.32
C VAL A 287 -7.77 33.74 -2.54
N PRO A 288 -7.84 33.32 -1.27
CA PRO A 288 -6.67 32.86 -0.53
C PRO A 288 -6.13 31.55 -1.12
N ALA A 289 -6.99 30.67 -1.63
CA ALA A 289 -6.55 29.40 -2.20
C ALA A 289 -5.66 29.57 -3.45
N VAL A 290 -5.94 30.57 -4.28
CA VAL A 290 -5.14 30.88 -5.48
C VAL A 290 -3.94 31.77 -5.13
N ARG A 291 -4.09 32.75 -4.23
CA ARG A 291 -3.02 33.70 -3.90
C ARG A 291 -1.94 33.09 -3.01
N ASP A 292 -2.35 32.42 -1.95
CA ASP A 292 -1.46 31.95 -0.88
C ASP A 292 -1.25 30.43 -0.92
N GLY A 293 -1.89 29.74 -1.87
CA GLY A 293 -2.01 28.29 -1.90
C GLY A 293 -3.10 27.77 -0.96
N PRO A 294 -3.38 26.46 -0.98
CA PRO A 294 -4.36 25.84 -0.09
C PRO A 294 -3.91 26.01 1.36
N GLN A 295 -4.55 26.93 2.08
CA GLN A 295 -4.31 27.14 3.50
C GLN A 295 -4.83 25.94 4.30
N SER A 296 -4.22 25.67 5.46
CA SER A 296 -4.74 24.69 6.42
C SER A 296 -6.17 25.08 6.79
N VAL A 297 -7.16 24.38 6.23
CA VAL A 297 -8.54 24.49 6.70
C VAL A 297 -8.57 23.77 8.04
N PHE A 298 -8.49 24.54 9.13
CA PHE A 298 -8.92 24.04 10.43
C PHE A 298 -10.43 23.76 10.34
N LEU A 299 -10.79 22.50 10.12
CA LEU A 299 -12.10 21.95 10.43
C LEU A 299 -11.95 21.03 11.64
#